data_AF-A0A5P2CJU2-F1
#
_entry.id   AF-A0A5P2CJU2-F1
#
_cell.length_a   1.000
_cell.length_b   1.000
_cell.length_c   1.000
_cell.angle_alpha   90.00
_cell.angle_beta   90.00
_cell.angle_gamma   90.00
#
_symmetry.space_group_name_H-M   'P 1'
#
loop_
_entity.id
_entity.type
_entity.pdbx_description
1 polymer ?
#
loop_
_entity_poly.entity_id
_entity_poly.type
_entity_poly.pdbx_seq_one_letter_code
_entity_poly.pdbx_strand_id
1 'polypeptide(L)' 'MARPQMLKLPEVLDEIGMSRAAFYRMRARGQAPRLRKLPNGQLRVSRSDLDRWWESCEQSAA' A
#
# COMPACT_ATOMS: atom_id res chain seq x y z
N MET A 1 -7.94 -18.77 12.40
CA MET A 1 -7.58 -17.34 12.45
C MET A 1 -6.63 -17.06 11.30
N ALA A 2 -7.04 -16.27 10.31
CA ALA A 2 -6.19 -15.99 9.14
C ALA A 2 -4.97 -15.18 9.58
N ARG A 3 -3.77 -15.64 9.20
CA ARG A 3 -2.52 -14.94 9.50
C ARG A 3 -2.56 -13.56 8.82
N PRO A 4 -2.09 -12.47 9.45
CA PRO A 4 -2.04 -11.16 8.80
C PRO A 4 -1.30 -11.28 7.46
N GLN A 5 -2.00 -11.08 6.36
CA GLN A 5 -1.42 -11.20 5.04
C GLN A 5 -0.60 -9.93 4.78
N MET A 6 0.72 -10.10 4.74
CA MET A 6 1.65 -9.02 4.44
C MET A 6 2.06 -9.11 2.98
N LEU A 7 1.61 -8.14 2.20
CA LEU A 7 1.92 -8.01 0.78
C LEU A 7 3.29 -7.34 0.61
N LYS A 8 4.05 -7.80 -0.38
CA LYS A 8 5.25 -7.14 -0.87
C LYS A 8 4.84 -5.93 -1.70
N LEU A 9 5.75 -4.95 -1.80
CA LEU A 9 5.50 -3.77 -2.62
C LEU A 9 5.08 -4.11 -4.07
N PRO A 10 5.70 -5.07 -4.79
CA PRO A 10 5.25 -5.42 -6.14
C PRO A 10 3.82 -5.97 -6.19
N GLU A 11 3.39 -6.76 -5.20
CA GLU A 11 2.03 -7.30 -5.13
C GLU A 11 0.99 -6.18 -4.93
N VAL A 12 1.33 -5.20 -4.09
CA VAL A 12 0.49 -4.00 -3.89
C VAL A 12 0.40 -3.17 -5.16
N LEU A 13 1.51 -3.00 -5.89
CA LEU A 13 1.53 -2.23 -7.14
C LEU A 13 0.71 -2.90 -8.24
N ASP A 14 0.80 -4.23 -8.33
CA ASP A 14 0.03 -5.04 -9.27
C ASP A 14 -1.47 -4.92 -8.99
N GLU A 15 -1.87 -5.01 -7.71
CA GLU A 15 -3.26 -4.89 -7.30
C GLU A 15 -3.86 -3.50 -7.56
N ILE A 16 -3.11 -2.43 -7.28
CA ILE A 16 -3.55 -1.05 -7.57
C ILE A 16 -3.47 -0.75 -9.08
N GLY A 17 -2.78 -1.59 -9.87
CA GLY A 17 -2.53 -1.34 -11.29
C GLY A 17 -1.65 -0.11 -11.52
N MET A 18 -0.73 0.19 -10.60
CA MET A 18 0.05 1.44 -10.59
C MET A 18 1.54 1.19 -10.74
N SER A 19 2.20 2.01 -11.57
CA SER A 19 3.66 1.98 -11.66
C SER A 19 4.32 2.39 -10.33
N ARG A 20 5.49 1.78 -10.04
CA ARG A 20 6.29 2.10 -8.85
C ARG A 20 6.55 3.61 -8.72
N ALA A 21 6.83 4.30 -9.82
CA ALA A 21 7.09 5.74 -9.82
C ALA A 21 5.85 6.56 -9.39
N ALA A 22 4.67 6.21 -9.90
CA ALA A 22 3.42 6.85 -9.49
C ALA A 22 3.13 6.61 -8.01
N PHE A 23 3.36 5.39 -7.51
CA PHE A 23 3.22 5.08 -6.09
C PHE A 23 4.14 5.92 -5.20
N TYR A 24 5.41 6.13 -5.59
CA TYR A 24 6.30 6.99 -4.80
C TYR A 24 5.91 8.47 -4.85
N ARG A 25 5.35 8.96 -5.97
CA ARG A 25 4.78 10.32 -6.02
C ARG A 25 3.59 10.46 -5.07
N MET A 26 2.70 9.49 -5.07
CA MET A 26 1.56 9.43 -4.15
C MET A 26 2.01 9.36 -2.69
N ARG A 27 3.05 8.55 -2.41
CA ARG A 27 3.68 8.47 -1.09
C ARG A 27 4.28 9.79 -0.65
N ALA A 28 4.95 10.52 -1.54
CA ALA A 28 5.51 11.83 -1.24
C ALA A 28 4.42 12.86 -0.86
N ARG A 29 3.20 12.68 -1.37
CA ARG A 29 2.01 13.47 -1.01
C ARG A 29 1.30 12.99 0.26
N GLY A 30 1.80 11.92 0.91
CA GLY A 30 1.16 11.33 2.09
C GLY A 30 -0.08 10.49 1.77
N GLN A 31 -0.34 10.20 0.50
CA GLN A 31 -1.55 9.50 0.03
C GLN A 31 -1.32 8.00 -0.18
N ALA A 32 -0.25 7.40 0.36
CA ALA A 32 0.06 5.98 0.16
C ALA A 32 -0.34 5.13 1.38
N PRO A 33 -0.62 3.83 1.18
CA PRO A 33 -0.90 2.91 2.28
C PRO A 33 0.30 2.80 3.23
N ARG A 34 0.02 2.37 4.46
CA ARG A 34 1.05 2.25 5.51
C ARG A 34 2.08 1.19 5.15
N LEU A 35 3.32 1.64 4.94
CA LEU A 35 4.46 0.79 4.64
C LEU A 35 5.22 0.42 5.91
N ARG A 36 5.50 -0.87 6.09
CA ARG A 36 6.34 -1.41 7.15
C ARG A 36 7.70 -1.78 6.56
N LYS A 37 8.75 -1.12 7.04
CA LYS A 37 10.13 -1.46 6.68
C LYS A 37 10.59 -2.62 7.57
N LEU A 38 10.99 -3.71 6.94
CA LEU A 38 11.57 -4.86 7.62
C LEU A 38 13.07 -4.62 7.90
N PRO A 39 13.67 -5.34 8.87
CA PRO A 39 15.10 -5.27 9.15
C PRO A 39 15.99 -5.61 7.94
N ASN A 40 15.48 -6.42 7.01
CA ASN A 40 16.15 -6.78 5.77
C ASN A 40 16.05 -5.70 4.67
N GLY A 41 15.53 -4.51 4.98
CA GLY A 41 15.38 -3.39 4.05
C GLY A 41 14.18 -3.49 3.11
N GLN A 42 13.43 -4.60 3.13
CA GLN A 42 12.25 -4.75 2.28
C GLN A 42 11.04 -4.03 2.88
N LEU A 43 10.16 -3.55 1.99
CA LEU A 43 8.88 -2.96 2.38
C LEU A 43 7.77 -4.02 2.33
N ARG A 44 6.86 -3.93 3.30
CA ARG A 44 5.63 -4.72 3.37
C ARG A 44 4.45 -3.83 3.66
N VAL A 45 3.29 -4.20 3.14
CA VAL A 45 1.99 -3.57 3.43
C VAL A 45 1.08 -4.64 3.99
N SER A 46 0.36 -4.36 5.07
CA SER A 46 -0.67 -5.28 5.54
C SER A 46 -1.87 -5.19 4.62
N ARG A 47 -2.56 -6.31 4.34
CA ARG A 47 -3.80 -6.29 3.56
C ARG A 47 -4.82 -5.29 4.13
N SER A 48 -5.00 -5.30 5.45
CA SER A 48 -5.88 -4.34 6.13
C SER A 48 -5.44 -2.88 6.01
N ASP A 49 -4.13 -2.62 5.90
CA ASP A 49 -3.63 -1.25 5.69
C ASP A 49 -3.89 -0.79 4.24
N LEU A 50 -3.90 -1.72 3.28
CA LEU A 50 -4.27 -1.47 1.88
C LEU A 50 -5.78 -1.28 1.73
N ASP A 51 -6.60 -2.11 2.36
CA ASP A 51 -8.07 -1.99 2.31
C ASP A 51 -8.54 -0.65 2.91
N ARG A 52 -7.99 -0.24 4.06
CA ARG A 52 -8.26 1.09 4.65
C ARG A 52 -7.85 2.24 3.74
N TRP A 53 -6.81 2.04 2.95
CA TRP A 53 -6.38 3.03 1.98
C TRP A 53 -7.37 3.13 0.81
N TRP A 54 -7.88 2.01 0.31
CA TRP A 54 -8.96 1.99 -0.70
C TRP A 54 -10.20 2.75 -0.22
N GLU A 55 -10.65 2.50 1.02
CA GLU A 55 -11.77 3.23 1.64
C GLU A 55 -11.53 4.75 1.69
N SER A 56 -10.29 5.17 2.01
CA SER A 56 -9.91 6.59 2.02
C SER A 56 -9.85 7.20 0.62
N CYS A 57 -9.48 6.41 -0.39
CA CYS A 57 -9.45 6.85 -1.78
C CYS A 57 -10.86 7.04 -2.34
N GLU A 58 -11.80 6.16 -2.01
CA GLU A 58 -13.22 6.30 -2.37
C GLU A 58 -13.82 7.60 -1.81
N GLN A 59 -13.47 7.97 -0.57
CA GLN A 59 -13.95 9.21 0.05
C GLN A 59 -13.36 10.49 -0.58
N SER A 60 -12.20 10.39 -1.25
CA SER A 60 -11.56 11.54 -1.90
C SER A 60 -12.04 11.76 -3.34
N ALA A 61 -12.81 10.83 -3.89
CA ALA A 61 -13.33 10.88 -5.27
C ALA A 61 -14.79 11.40 -5.36
N ALA A 62 -15.38 11.82 -4.25
CA ALA A 62 -16.70 12.46 -4.16
C ALA A 62 -16.56 13.99 -4.14
#